data_AF-A0A8Q3SHX2-F1
#
_entry.id   AF-A0A8Q3SHX2-F1
#
_cell.length_a   1.000
_cell.length_b   1.000
_cell.length_c   1.000
_cell.angle_alpha   90.00
_cell.angle_beta   90.00
_cell.angle_gamma   90.00
#
_symmetry.space_group_name_H-M   'P 1'
#
loop_
_entity.id
_entity.type
_entity.pdbx_description
1 polymer ?
#
loop_
_entity_poly.entity_id
_entity_poly.type
_entity_poly.pdbx_seq_one_letter_code
_entity_poly.pdbx_strand_id
1 'polypeptide(L)'
;MAFNFGAPSGTSGTAAATAAPAGGFGGFGTTSTTAGSAFSFSAPTNTGTTGLFGGTQNKGFGFGTGFGTTTGTSTGLGTGLGTGLGFGGFNTQQQQQTTLGGLFSQPTQAPTQSNQLINTASALSAPTLLGDERDAILAKWNQLQAFWGTGKGYFNNNIPPVEFTQENPFCRFKAVGYSCMPSNKDEDGLVVLVFNKKETEIRSQQQQLVESLHKVLGGNQTLTVNVEGTKTLPDDQTEVVIYVVERSPNGTSRRVPATTLYAHFEQANIKTQLQQLGVTLSMTRTELSPAQIKQLLQNPPAG
;
A
#
# COMPACT_ATOMS: atom_id res chain seq x y z
N MET A 1 -0.42 -27.18 -69.05
CA MET A 1 -1.29 -27.67 -67.98
C MET A 1 -1.79 -26.43 -67.22
N ALA A 2 -2.95 -25.83 -67.52
CA ALA A 2 -4.33 -26.35 -67.51
C ALA A 2 -4.93 -26.41 -66.08
N PHE A 3 -6.06 -25.79 -65.70
CA PHE A 3 -6.86 -24.63 -66.20
C PHE A 3 -7.60 -24.02 -64.98
N ASN A 4 -8.13 -22.80 -65.08
CA ASN A 4 -9.01 -22.16 -64.09
C ASN A 4 -10.48 -22.20 -64.54
N PHE A 5 -11.44 -22.43 -63.63
CA PHE A 5 -12.86 -21.99 -63.57
C PHE A 5 -13.47 -22.65 -62.32
N GLY A 6 -14.47 -22.13 -61.59
CA GLY A 6 -15.24 -20.88 -61.62
C GLY A 6 -16.28 -20.91 -60.47
N ALA A 7 -16.87 -19.76 -60.09
CA ALA A 7 -17.92 -19.70 -59.06
C ALA A 7 -19.28 -20.20 -59.60
N PRO A 8 -20.29 -20.36 -58.72
CA PRO A 8 -21.44 -19.47 -58.89
C PRO A 8 -21.90 -18.79 -57.60
N SER A 9 -22.67 -17.72 -57.79
CA SER A 9 -23.18 -16.82 -56.76
C SER A 9 -24.64 -17.07 -56.38
N GLY A 10 -24.93 -17.02 -55.08
CA GLY A 10 -26.10 -16.33 -54.51
C GLY A 10 -27.51 -16.94 -54.65
N THR A 11 -28.16 -17.16 -53.50
CA THR A 11 -29.61 -16.89 -53.37
C THR A 11 -29.95 -16.53 -51.92
N SER A 12 -30.88 -15.60 -51.75
CA SER A 12 -31.40 -15.11 -50.47
C SER A 12 -32.55 -15.98 -49.94
N GLY A 13 -32.72 -16.05 -48.62
CA GLY A 13 -33.85 -16.75 -47.98
C GLY A 13 -33.99 -16.37 -46.50
N THR A 14 -35.19 -15.97 -46.11
CA THR A 14 -35.53 -15.45 -44.77
C THR A 14 -36.18 -16.49 -43.86
N ALA A 15 -36.13 -16.20 -42.55
CA ALA A 15 -37.14 -16.47 -41.53
C ALA A 15 -37.03 -17.70 -40.60
N ALA A 16 -37.25 -17.36 -39.32
CA ALA A 16 -38.02 -18.07 -38.28
C ALA A 16 -37.43 -19.25 -37.48
N ALA A 17 -37.54 -19.06 -36.16
CA ALA A 17 -37.45 -20.04 -35.08
C ALA A 17 -38.33 -21.30 -35.30
N THR A 18 -38.13 -22.43 -34.59
CA THR A 18 -38.57 -22.63 -33.18
C THR A 18 -38.18 -24.05 -32.70
N ALA A 19 -38.16 -24.25 -31.37
CA ALA A 19 -38.27 -25.53 -30.63
C ALA A 19 -37.07 -26.50 -30.59
N ALA A 20 -36.61 -26.76 -29.35
CA ALA A 20 -36.04 -28.05 -28.94
C ALA A 20 -37.18 -29.08 -28.72
N PRO A 21 -36.88 -30.39 -28.57
CA PRO A 21 -36.65 -30.89 -27.20
C PRO A 21 -35.71 -32.12 -27.02
N ALA A 22 -35.28 -32.28 -25.76
CA ALA A 22 -35.01 -33.54 -25.02
C ALA A 22 -33.82 -34.48 -25.35
N GLY A 23 -33.19 -34.96 -24.25
CA GLY A 23 -32.12 -35.98 -24.21
C GLY A 23 -30.71 -35.38 -24.10
N GLY A 24 -29.85 -35.70 -23.12
CA GLY A 24 -29.87 -36.74 -22.10
C GLY A 24 -28.55 -37.53 -22.16
N PHE A 25 -27.87 -37.75 -21.01
CA PHE A 25 -26.41 -38.06 -20.88
C PHE A 25 -25.49 -36.87 -21.21
N GLY A 26 -24.36 -36.64 -20.52
CA GLY A 26 -23.86 -37.29 -19.29
C GLY A 26 -22.38 -36.95 -19.05
N GLY A 27 -22.04 -36.47 -17.83
CA GLY A 27 -20.70 -36.41 -17.23
C GLY A 27 -19.50 -35.89 -18.05
N PHE A 28 -18.93 -34.73 -17.68
CA PHE A 28 -17.67 -34.65 -16.91
C PHE A 28 -17.41 -33.18 -16.52
N GLY A 29 -17.05 -32.94 -15.25
CA GLY A 29 -16.99 -31.59 -14.67
C GLY A 29 -15.71 -30.83 -15.03
N THR A 30 -15.84 -29.51 -15.19
CA THR A 30 -14.73 -28.58 -15.43
C THR A 30 -14.10 -28.11 -14.11
N THR A 31 -12.76 -28.13 -14.06
CA THR A 31 -12.00 -27.67 -12.89
C THR A 31 -11.84 -26.16 -12.90
N SER A 32 -12.65 -25.44 -12.10
CA SER A 32 -12.47 -23.99 -11.85
C SER A 32 -11.81 -23.77 -10.50
N THR A 33 -10.54 -23.37 -10.49
CA THR A 33 -9.78 -23.08 -9.27
C THR A 33 -10.05 -21.66 -8.77
N THR A 34 -11.07 -21.50 -7.91
CA THR A 34 -11.29 -20.25 -7.17
C THR A 34 -10.41 -20.20 -5.93
N ALA A 35 -9.45 -19.28 -5.89
CA ALA A 35 -8.62 -19.06 -4.70
C ALA A 35 -9.39 -18.28 -3.63
N GLY A 36 -10.06 -19.00 -2.72
CA GLY A 36 -10.73 -18.43 -1.55
C GLY A 36 -9.79 -18.25 -0.36
N SER A 37 -9.81 -17.07 0.27
CA SER A 37 -9.10 -16.80 1.52
C SER A 37 -9.62 -17.69 2.66
N ALA A 38 -8.71 -18.30 3.43
CA ALA A 38 -9.05 -19.25 4.48
C ALA A 38 -8.30 -18.95 5.80
N PHE A 39 -8.79 -17.96 6.54
CA PHE A 39 -8.62 -17.91 8.00
C PHE A 39 -9.99 -18.05 8.65
N SER A 40 -10.26 -19.20 9.26
CA SER A 40 -11.45 -19.44 10.08
C SER A 40 -11.14 -20.45 11.17
N PHE A 41 -11.40 -20.06 12.41
CA PHE A 41 -11.25 -20.89 13.58
C PHE A 41 -12.51 -21.76 13.75
N SER A 42 -12.32 -23.06 13.92
CA SER A 42 -13.41 -23.98 14.32
C SER A 42 -12.93 -24.86 15.47
N ALA A 43 -13.80 -25.04 16.46
CA ALA A 43 -13.47 -25.73 17.70
C ALA A 43 -13.49 -27.26 17.51
N PRO A 44 -12.60 -28.02 18.18
CA PRO A 44 -12.57 -29.47 18.07
C PRO A 44 -13.75 -30.11 18.79
N THR A 45 -14.54 -30.89 18.07
CA THR A 45 -15.58 -31.75 18.64
C THR A 45 -14.98 -33.09 19.06
N ASN A 46 -15.07 -33.41 20.35
CA ASN A 46 -14.47 -34.63 20.90
C ASN A 46 -15.43 -35.82 20.67
N THR A 47 -14.98 -36.86 19.95
CA THR A 47 -15.66 -38.16 19.91
C THR A 47 -14.69 -39.23 20.42
N GLY A 48 -15.07 -39.87 21.53
CA GLY A 48 -14.18 -40.78 22.25
C GLY A 48 -14.14 -42.19 21.66
N THR A 49 -12.97 -42.82 21.72
CA THR A 49 -12.82 -44.28 21.68
C THR A 49 -11.84 -44.74 22.76
N THR A 50 -12.04 -45.98 23.20
CA THR A 50 -11.57 -46.52 24.48
C THR A 50 -10.09 -46.92 24.47
N GLY A 51 -9.33 -46.47 25.47
CA GLY A 51 -7.94 -46.88 25.72
C GLY A 51 -7.58 -46.77 27.20
N LEU A 52 -7.00 -47.82 27.77
CA LEU A 52 -6.84 -48.02 29.21
C LEU A 52 -5.37 -47.82 29.65
N PHE A 53 -5.17 -47.24 30.84
CA PHE A 53 -3.91 -46.96 31.56
C PHE A 53 -3.09 -45.71 31.18
N GLY A 54 -2.64 -44.99 32.22
CA GLY A 54 -1.53 -44.02 32.17
C GLY A 54 -1.97 -42.55 32.25
N GLY A 55 -1.47 -41.81 33.25
CA GLY A 55 -1.80 -40.40 33.45
C GLY A 55 -0.63 -39.43 33.26
N THR A 56 -0.95 -38.14 33.41
CA THR A 56 -0.05 -37.02 33.75
C THR A 56 0.51 -36.16 32.62
N GLN A 57 0.06 -34.89 32.65
CA GLN A 57 0.66 -33.64 32.14
C GLN A 57 1.11 -33.49 30.67
N ASN A 58 0.33 -32.66 29.99
CA ASN A 58 0.73 -31.81 28.88
C ASN A 58 2.00 -30.96 29.21
N LYS A 59 3.09 -31.23 28.49
CA LYS A 59 4.15 -30.26 28.15
C LYS A 59 4.36 -30.39 26.63
N GLY A 60 4.50 -29.32 25.86
CA GLY A 60 5.20 -28.09 26.16
C GLY A 60 6.46 -28.09 25.28
N PHE A 61 6.50 -27.16 24.32
CA PHE A 61 7.48 -27.12 23.22
C PHE A 61 8.92 -27.18 23.75
N GLY A 62 9.65 -28.25 23.44
CA GLY A 62 10.97 -28.52 24.00
C GLY A 62 12.12 -27.92 23.18
N PHE A 63 12.94 -27.08 23.80
CA PHE A 63 14.32 -26.88 23.36
C PHE A 63 15.20 -28.05 23.82
N GLY A 64 16.20 -28.40 23.01
CA GLY A 64 16.94 -29.66 23.12
C GLY A 64 17.80 -29.82 24.38
N THR A 65 17.88 -31.05 24.87
CA THR A 65 18.78 -31.49 25.93
C THR A 65 20.20 -31.75 25.43
N GLY A 66 21.20 -31.14 26.06
CA GLY A 66 22.62 -31.55 26.00
C GLY A 66 23.03 -32.24 27.30
N PHE A 67 23.60 -33.44 27.21
CA PHE A 67 23.88 -34.32 28.35
C PHE A 67 25.27 -34.05 28.96
N GLY A 68 25.41 -34.16 30.29
CA GLY A 68 26.69 -33.95 30.97
C GLY A 68 26.66 -34.22 32.48
N THR A 69 26.84 -35.48 32.87
CA THR A 69 26.82 -35.93 34.27
C THR A 69 28.21 -35.91 34.91
N THR A 70 28.43 -35.09 35.95
CA THR A 70 29.46 -35.34 36.98
C THR A 70 29.03 -34.80 38.35
N THR A 71 29.04 -35.67 39.35
CA THR A 71 28.95 -35.34 40.78
C THR A 71 30.14 -34.50 41.25
N GLY A 72 29.91 -33.43 42.02
CA GLY A 72 30.97 -32.65 42.67
C GLY A 72 30.45 -31.58 43.62
N THR A 73 30.67 -31.78 44.92
CA THR A 73 30.33 -30.84 46.01
C THR A 73 31.43 -29.80 46.21
N SER A 74 31.16 -28.50 46.02
CA SER A 74 31.85 -27.42 46.77
C SER A 74 31.30 -26.02 46.45
N THR A 75 31.30 -25.17 47.47
CA THR A 75 31.13 -23.70 47.41
C THR A 75 32.27 -23.00 46.65
N GLY A 76 31.99 -21.91 45.92
CA GLY A 76 33.05 -21.04 45.39
C GLY A 76 32.56 -19.82 44.61
N LEU A 77 33.12 -18.64 44.93
CA LEU A 77 33.04 -17.43 44.11
C LEU A 77 33.92 -17.57 42.85
N GLY A 78 33.54 -16.91 41.76
CA GLY A 78 34.52 -16.13 40.98
C GLY A 78 34.61 -16.36 39.46
N THR A 79 34.81 -15.23 38.78
CA THR A 79 35.54 -15.03 37.51
C THR A 79 35.07 -15.69 36.20
N GLY A 80 34.62 -14.84 35.27
CA GLY A 80 35.48 -14.52 34.11
C GLY A 80 34.85 -14.48 32.70
N LEU A 81 34.99 -13.32 32.02
CA LEU A 81 34.79 -13.05 30.57
C LEU A 81 33.37 -13.33 29.99
N GLY A 82 32.67 -12.43 29.28
CA GLY A 82 33.02 -11.16 28.60
C GLY A 82 32.61 -11.27 27.11
N THR A 83 32.03 -10.28 26.40
CA THR A 83 31.71 -8.84 26.60
C THR A 83 30.43 -8.51 25.77
N GLY A 84 29.74 -7.36 25.81
CA GLY A 84 29.92 -6.04 26.42
C GLY A 84 29.44 -4.93 25.46
N LEU A 85 28.29 -4.30 25.74
CA LEU A 85 27.86 -3.00 25.19
C LEU A 85 27.09 -2.28 26.30
N GLY A 86 27.68 -1.21 26.85
CA GLY A 86 27.19 -0.59 28.07
C GLY A 86 26.28 0.63 27.84
N PHE A 87 25.30 0.78 28.71
CA PHE A 87 24.84 2.09 29.17
C PHE A 87 25.02 2.12 30.69
N GLY A 88 25.86 3.02 31.19
CA GLY A 88 26.19 3.10 32.61
C GLY A 88 25.03 3.66 33.43
N GLY A 89 24.72 3.02 34.55
CA GLY A 89 23.79 3.57 35.53
C GLY A 89 24.38 4.82 36.18
N PHE A 90 23.62 5.93 36.15
CA PHE A 90 23.97 7.12 36.93
C PHE A 90 23.60 6.89 38.40
N ASN A 91 24.62 6.90 39.27
CA ASN A 91 24.42 6.93 40.71
C ASN A 91 23.68 8.21 41.12
N THR A 92 22.53 8.06 41.77
CA THR A 92 21.87 9.17 42.48
C THR A 92 22.61 9.46 43.77
N GLN A 93 23.58 10.37 43.73
CA GLN A 93 24.21 10.86 44.94
C GLN A 93 23.24 11.80 45.66
N GLN A 94 22.70 11.36 46.80
CA GLN A 94 22.00 12.27 47.72
C GLN A 94 22.97 13.35 48.16
N GLN A 95 22.64 14.62 47.90
CA GLN A 95 23.34 15.75 48.51
C GLN A 95 22.37 16.62 49.29
N GLN A 96 22.77 16.88 50.53
CA GLN A 96 21.94 17.34 51.62
C GLN A 96 21.70 18.85 51.55
N GLN A 97 20.47 19.29 51.80
CA GLN A 97 20.13 20.71 51.90
C GLN A 97 20.89 21.37 53.05
N THR A 98 21.66 22.42 52.73
CA THR A 98 22.14 23.41 53.70
C THR A 98 21.93 24.80 53.11
N THR A 99 21.13 25.62 53.79
CA THR A 99 20.77 26.98 53.37
C THR A 99 21.86 27.98 53.72
N LEU A 100 22.41 28.70 52.73
CA LEU A 100 22.90 30.08 52.90
C LEU A 100 22.91 30.80 51.53
N GLY A 101 22.60 32.11 51.53
CA GLY A 101 22.20 32.82 50.31
C GLY A 101 23.33 33.33 49.40
N GLY A 102 22.98 33.61 48.13
CA GLY A 102 23.85 34.22 47.13
C GLY A 102 23.04 34.81 45.97
N LEU A 103 23.15 36.13 45.76
CA LEU A 103 22.27 36.94 44.91
C LEU A 103 22.69 36.97 43.43
N PHE A 104 22.63 35.85 42.70
CA PHE A 104 22.77 35.86 41.22
C PHE A 104 21.96 34.73 40.55
N SER A 105 20.81 35.07 39.98
CA SER A 105 19.98 34.17 39.18
C SER A 105 20.18 34.41 37.68
N GLN A 106 20.90 33.49 37.03
CA GLN A 106 20.92 33.37 35.57
C GLN A 106 20.40 31.99 35.18
N PRO A 107 19.27 31.87 34.46
CA PRO A 107 18.74 30.57 34.06
C PRO A 107 19.61 29.97 32.97
N THR A 108 20.46 28.99 33.31
CA THR A 108 21.20 28.20 32.33
C THR A 108 20.24 27.25 31.63
N GLN A 109 19.79 27.63 30.44
CA GLN A 109 18.94 26.79 29.60
C GLN A 109 19.73 25.54 29.16
N ALA A 110 19.41 24.38 29.72
CA ALA A 110 19.87 23.11 29.17
C ALA A 110 19.31 22.94 27.74
N PRO A 111 20.08 22.43 26.78
CA PRO A 111 19.64 22.33 25.39
C PRO A 111 18.41 21.43 25.29
N THR A 112 17.31 21.97 24.75
CA THR A 112 15.97 21.32 24.72
C THR A 112 15.97 19.93 24.09
N GLN A 113 16.92 19.64 23.21
CA GLN A 113 17.08 18.36 22.52
C GLN A 113 17.47 17.19 23.45
N SER A 114 18.24 17.43 24.53
CA SER A 114 18.61 16.35 25.47
C SER A 114 17.41 15.89 26.30
N ASN A 115 16.57 16.83 26.75
CA ASN A 115 15.33 16.50 27.46
C ASN A 115 14.35 15.69 26.58
N GLN A 116 14.25 15.99 25.28
CA GLN A 116 13.42 15.20 24.36
C GLN A 116 13.94 13.76 24.22
N LEU A 117 15.25 13.57 24.10
CA LEU A 117 15.86 12.22 24.05
C LEU A 117 15.64 11.44 25.35
N ILE A 118 15.75 12.09 26.52
CA ILE A 118 15.51 11.47 27.83
C ILE A 118 14.04 11.07 28.01
N ASN A 119 13.11 11.94 27.60
CA ASN A 119 11.67 11.64 27.62
C ASN A 119 11.34 10.48 26.67
N THR A 120 11.94 10.47 25.47
CA THR A 120 11.79 9.38 24.49
C THR A 120 12.30 8.06 25.06
N ALA A 121 13.49 8.05 25.66
CA ALA A 121 14.04 6.85 26.30
C ALA A 121 13.14 6.36 27.44
N SER A 122 12.66 7.25 28.29
CA SER A 122 11.72 6.93 29.38
C SER A 122 10.44 6.29 28.85
N ALA A 123 9.81 6.90 27.83
CA ALA A 123 8.58 6.39 27.22
C ALA A 123 8.72 5.01 26.58
N LEU A 124 9.91 4.66 26.09
CA LEU A 124 10.18 3.40 25.41
C LEU A 124 10.70 2.29 26.34
N SER A 125 11.27 2.62 27.50
CA SER A 125 11.93 1.65 28.38
C SER A 125 11.25 1.47 29.74
N ALA A 126 10.78 2.55 30.36
CA ALA A 126 10.23 2.55 31.72
C ALA A 126 9.26 3.73 31.92
N PRO A 127 8.07 3.70 31.29
CA PRO A 127 7.00 4.61 31.65
C PRO A 127 6.55 4.36 33.10
N THR A 128 6.09 5.43 33.75
CA THR A 128 5.58 5.44 35.12
C THR A 128 4.24 6.19 35.15
N LEU A 129 3.35 5.89 34.19
CA LEU A 129 2.08 6.58 34.02
C LEU A 129 1.03 6.06 35.01
N LEU A 130 1.06 4.77 35.29
CA LEU A 130 0.08 4.06 36.12
C LEU A 130 0.69 3.55 37.43
N GLY A 131 2.00 3.33 37.48
CA GLY A 131 2.72 2.85 38.67
C GLY A 131 2.56 1.34 38.93
N ASP A 132 2.06 0.60 37.94
CA ASP A 132 1.77 -0.84 38.02
C ASP A 132 2.21 -1.59 36.75
N GLU A 133 1.92 -2.89 36.66
CA GLU A 133 2.36 -3.75 35.55
C GLU A 133 1.85 -3.32 34.16
N ARG A 134 0.81 -2.48 34.09
CA ARG A 134 0.27 -1.96 32.82
C ARG A 134 1.24 -0.99 32.15
N ASP A 135 2.13 -0.35 32.90
CA ASP A 135 3.22 0.45 32.34
C ASP A 135 4.17 -0.40 31.47
N ALA A 136 4.35 -1.70 31.77
CA ALA A 136 5.13 -2.60 30.91
C ALA A 136 4.43 -2.93 29.57
N ILE A 137 3.09 -2.85 29.54
CA ILE A 137 2.30 -2.95 28.30
C ILE A 137 2.37 -1.63 27.52
N LEU A 138 2.26 -0.49 28.23
CA LEU A 138 2.41 0.84 27.66
C LEU A 138 3.79 1.04 27.00
N ALA A 139 4.87 0.54 27.62
CA ALA A 139 6.21 0.56 27.02
C ALA A 139 6.24 -0.14 25.65
N LYS A 140 5.63 -1.33 25.54
CA LYS A 140 5.54 -2.07 24.27
C LYS A 140 4.66 -1.36 23.24
N TRP A 141 3.58 -0.71 23.67
CA TRP A 141 2.72 0.09 22.79
C TRP A 141 3.44 1.34 22.27
N ASN A 142 4.19 2.03 23.13
CA ASN A 142 5.05 3.16 22.76
C ASN A 142 6.16 2.72 21.80
N GLN A 143 6.78 1.55 22.02
CA GLN A 143 7.76 0.96 21.09
C GLN A 143 7.14 0.68 19.71
N LEU A 144 5.90 0.17 19.64
CA LEU A 144 5.22 -0.07 18.37
C LEU A 144 4.96 1.24 17.61
N GLN A 145 4.42 2.26 18.28
CA GLN A 145 4.22 3.60 17.70
C GLN A 145 5.55 4.22 17.23
N ALA A 146 6.59 4.12 18.05
CA ALA A 146 7.93 4.59 17.71
C ALA A 146 8.53 3.87 16.49
N PHE A 147 8.35 2.56 16.38
CA PHE A 147 8.78 1.78 15.21
C PHE A 147 8.00 2.14 13.94
N TRP A 148 6.74 2.55 14.07
CA TRP A 148 5.91 3.06 12.96
C TRP A 148 6.29 4.48 12.55
N GLY A 149 6.94 5.25 13.43
CA GLY A 149 7.24 6.67 13.18
C GLY A 149 5.99 7.55 13.23
N THR A 150 4.96 7.14 13.97
CA THR A 150 3.76 7.96 14.21
C THR A 150 3.12 7.63 15.55
N GLY A 151 2.54 8.63 16.21
CA GLY A 151 1.79 8.47 17.46
C GLY A 151 2.40 9.20 18.65
N LYS A 152 1.93 8.87 19.85
CA LYS A 152 2.30 9.57 21.10
C LYS A 152 2.69 8.60 22.21
N GLY A 153 3.92 8.76 22.71
CA GLY A 153 4.49 8.02 23.82
C GLY A 153 4.12 8.64 25.16
N TYR A 154 3.10 8.09 25.82
CA TYR A 154 2.72 8.49 27.18
C TYR A 154 3.62 7.76 28.19
N PHE A 155 4.12 8.48 29.20
CA PHE A 155 5.09 7.89 30.14
C PHE A 155 5.10 8.49 31.55
N ASN A 156 4.55 9.68 31.75
CA ASN A 156 4.38 10.30 33.07
C ASN A 156 3.19 11.27 33.01
N ASN A 157 2.38 11.37 34.07
CA ASN A 157 1.21 12.26 34.07
C ASN A 157 1.59 13.76 34.06
N ASN A 158 2.79 14.10 34.53
CA ASN A 158 3.24 15.50 34.69
C ASN A 158 4.05 16.01 33.49
N ILE A 159 4.33 15.18 32.50
CA ILE A 159 5.14 15.53 31.33
C ILE A 159 4.32 15.29 30.06
N PRO A 160 4.28 16.22 29.10
CA PRO A 160 3.61 16.00 27.82
C PRO A 160 4.10 14.72 27.12
N PRO A 161 3.22 13.99 26.42
CA PRO A 161 3.61 12.80 25.67
C PRO A 161 4.68 13.12 24.61
N VAL A 162 5.59 12.19 24.40
CA VAL A 162 6.59 12.28 23.32
C VAL A 162 5.88 12.05 21.99
N GLU A 163 6.09 12.94 21.02
CA GLU A 163 5.57 12.75 19.66
C GLU A 163 6.55 11.89 18.85
N PHE A 164 6.05 10.81 18.26
CA PHE A 164 6.84 9.98 17.36
C PHE A 164 6.56 10.41 15.92
N THR A 165 7.62 10.73 15.18
CA THR A 165 7.57 11.10 13.76
C THR A 165 8.42 10.15 12.92
N GLN A 166 8.44 10.30 11.58
CA GLN A 166 9.22 9.42 10.71
C GLN A 166 10.73 9.60 10.90
N GLU A 167 11.16 10.77 11.38
CA GLU A 167 12.54 11.14 11.73
C GLU A 167 13.00 10.55 13.07
N ASN A 168 12.11 9.89 13.82
CA ASN A 168 12.44 9.20 15.06
C ASN A 168 13.57 8.18 14.83
N PRO A 169 14.68 8.21 15.62
CA PRO A 169 15.76 7.22 15.52
C PRO A 169 15.32 5.76 15.67
N PHE A 170 14.16 5.52 16.29
CA PHE A 170 13.58 4.19 16.46
C PHE A 170 12.61 3.77 15.33
N CYS A 171 12.34 4.63 14.33
CA CYS A 171 11.50 4.29 13.18
C CYS A 171 12.13 3.14 12.38
N ARG A 172 11.38 2.04 12.24
CA ARG A 172 11.85 0.77 11.66
C ARG A 172 10.99 0.30 10.49
N PHE A 173 9.69 0.57 10.52
CA PHE A 173 8.81 0.24 9.40
C PHE A 173 9.10 1.18 8.24
N LYS A 174 9.64 0.61 7.15
CA LYS A 174 9.87 1.31 5.89
C LYS A 174 9.02 0.64 4.82
N ALA A 175 8.07 1.38 4.26
CA ALA A 175 7.39 0.96 3.05
C ALA A 175 8.32 1.22 1.85
N VAL A 176 8.32 0.29 0.89
CA VAL A 176 8.98 0.48 -0.42
C VAL A 176 7.91 0.33 -1.49
N GLY A 177 7.46 1.46 -2.04
CA GLY A 177 6.56 1.48 -3.18
C GLY A 177 7.34 1.29 -4.48
N TYR A 178 6.90 0.36 -5.32
CA TYR A 178 7.39 0.23 -6.70
C TYR A 178 6.43 0.95 -7.64
N SER A 179 6.91 1.94 -8.37
CA SER A 179 6.19 2.54 -9.50
C SER A 179 6.77 1.98 -10.80
N CYS A 180 5.92 1.37 -11.63
CA CYS A 180 6.33 0.92 -12.95
C CYS A 180 6.46 2.14 -13.88
N MET A 181 7.65 2.36 -14.43
CA MET A 181 7.84 3.42 -15.43
C MET A 181 7.03 3.08 -16.68
N PRO A 182 6.20 4.00 -17.20
CA PRO A 182 5.54 3.81 -18.49
C PRO A 182 6.58 3.66 -19.60
N SER A 183 6.41 2.67 -20.47
CA SER A 183 7.24 2.45 -21.66
C SER A 183 6.57 2.94 -22.95
N ASN A 184 5.50 3.74 -22.81
CA ASN A 184 4.73 4.24 -23.95
C ASN A 184 5.39 5.48 -24.56
N LYS A 185 5.31 5.57 -25.87
CA LYS A 185 5.81 6.71 -26.64
C LYS A 185 4.72 7.76 -26.77
N ASP A 186 5.10 9.01 -27.04
CA ASP A 186 4.11 10.09 -27.22
C ASP A 186 3.15 9.78 -28.40
N GLU A 187 3.68 9.14 -29.44
CA GLU A 187 2.97 8.63 -30.62
C GLU A 187 1.89 7.57 -30.30
N ASP A 188 1.96 6.89 -29.14
CA ASP A 188 0.92 5.95 -28.72
C ASP A 188 -0.39 6.68 -28.37
N GLY A 189 -0.33 8.00 -28.15
CA GLY A 189 -1.49 8.87 -27.93
C GLY A 189 -2.24 8.67 -26.62
N LEU A 190 -1.63 7.96 -25.66
CA LEU A 190 -2.29 7.54 -24.42
C LEU A 190 -2.37 8.67 -23.38
N VAL A 191 -3.60 9.10 -23.10
CA VAL A 191 -3.93 10.05 -22.03
C VAL A 191 -4.83 9.35 -21.01
N VAL A 192 -4.48 9.51 -19.74
CA VAL A 192 -5.26 9.05 -18.58
C VAL A 192 -6.18 10.17 -18.13
N LEU A 193 -7.44 9.83 -17.90
CA LEU A 193 -8.44 10.66 -17.23
C LEU A 193 -8.91 9.92 -15.98
N VAL A 194 -8.87 10.57 -14.81
CA VAL A 194 -9.42 10.03 -13.57
C VAL A 194 -10.82 10.61 -13.36
N PHE A 195 -11.82 9.76 -13.20
CA PHE A 195 -13.21 10.13 -12.96
C PHE A 195 -13.58 9.89 -11.49
N ASN A 196 -14.37 10.80 -10.92
CA ASN A 196 -15.01 10.65 -9.60
C ASN A 196 -16.26 9.72 -9.64
N LYS A 197 -16.13 8.59 -10.35
CA LYS A 197 -17.21 7.64 -10.62
C LYS A 197 -16.70 6.20 -10.50
N LYS A 198 -17.58 5.29 -10.09
CA LYS A 198 -17.31 3.84 -10.00
C LYS A 198 -17.05 3.22 -11.36
N GLU A 199 -16.17 2.22 -11.42
CA GLU A 199 -15.82 1.55 -12.68
C GLU A 199 -17.05 0.92 -13.34
N THR A 200 -18.00 0.41 -12.54
CA THR A 200 -19.27 -0.13 -13.02
C THR A 200 -20.15 0.92 -13.72
N GLU A 201 -20.14 2.17 -13.24
CA GLU A 201 -20.86 3.28 -13.88
C GLU A 201 -20.19 3.65 -15.21
N ILE A 202 -18.87 3.85 -15.19
CA ILE A 202 -18.08 4.15 -16.39
C ILE A 202 -18.26 3.09 -17.48
N ARG A 203 -18.22 1.79 -17.12
CA ARG A 203 -18.42 0.69 -18.08
C ARG A 203 -19.85 0.65 -18.63
N SER A 204 -20.86 0.86 -17.78
CA SER A 204 -22.27 0.86 -18.24
C SER A 204 -22.62 2.05 -19.14
N GLN A 205 -21.94 3.18 -18.98
CA GLN A 205 -22.15 4.41 -19.78
C GLN A 205 -21.04 4.65 -20.81
N GLN A 206 -20.21 3.64 -21.14
CA GLN A 206 -18.98 3.85 -21.92
C GLN A 206 -19.22 4.50 -23.30
N GLN A 207 -20.31 4.17 -23.99
CA GLN A 207 -20.65 4.82 -25.27
C GLN A 207 -20.98 6.30 -25.11
N GLN A 208 -21.81 6.64 -24.11
CA GLN A 208 -22.16 8.03 -23.79
C GLN A 208 -20.94 8.83 -23.33
N LEU A 209 -20.00 8.21 -22.61
CA LEU A 209 -18.74 8.82 -22.24
C LEU A 209 -17.87 9.12 -23.47
N VAL A 210 -17.74 8.17 -24.40
CA VAL A 210 -16.98 8.36 -25.65
C VAL A 210 -17.59 9.48 -26.51
N GLU A 211 -18.91 9.53 -26.64
CA GLU A 211 -19.62 10.61 -27.34
C GLU A 211 -19.45 11.97 -26.64
N SER A 212 -19.49 11.99 -25.30
CA SER A 212 -19.25 13.21 -24.52
C SER A 212 -17.82 13.73 -24.68
N LEU A 213 -16.83 12.85 -24.66
CA LEU A 213 -15.42 13.20 -24.91
C LEU A 213 -15.20 13.67 -26.36
N HIS A 214 -15.86 13.04 -27.33
CA HIS A 214 -15.83 13.48 -28.73
C HIS A 214 -16.41 14.89 -28.90
N LYS A 215 -17.51 15.21 -28.21
CA LYS A 215 -18.09 16.55 -28.16
C LYS A 215 -17.15 17.57 -27.49
N VAL A 216 -16.45 17.20 -26.42
CA VAL A 216 -15.43 18.06 -25.77
C VAL A 216 -14.29 18.38 -26.73
N LEU A 217 -13.89 17.43 -27.59
CA LEU A 217 -12.94 17.64 -28.70
C LEU A 217 -13.53 18.41 -29.91
N GLY A 218 -14.65 19.11 -29.72
CA GLY A 218 -15.32 19.90 -30.75
C GLY A 218 -16.22 19.12 -31.70
N GLY A 219 -16.47 17.83 -31.46
CA GLY A 219 -17.40 17.01 -32.26
C GLY A 219 -16.96 16.75 -33.70
N ASN A 220 -15.67 16.90 -34.02
CA ASN A 220 -15.18 16.82 -35.38
C ASN A 220 -15.23 15.37 -35.93
N GLN A 221 -15.85 15.19 -37.08
CA GLN A 221 -15.97 13.89 -37.78
C GLN A 221 -14.62 13.29 -38.22
N THR A 222 -13.54 14.08 -38.24
CA THR A 222 -12.18 13.57 -38.47
C THR A 222 -11.55 12.95 -37.22
N LEU A 223 -12.12 13.15 -36.03
CA LEU A 223 -11.62 12.62 -34.77
C LEU A 223 -12.46 11.44 -34.28
N THR A 224 -11.80 10.43 -33.71
CA THR A 224 -12.46 9.29 -33.06
C THR A 224 -11.80 9.01 -31.71
N VAL A 225 -12.58 9.09 -30.64
CA VAL A 225 -12.13 8.78 -29.27
C VAL A 225 -12.23 7.27 -29.05
N ASN A 226 -11.17 6.67 -28.53
CA ASN A 226 -11.10 5.24 -28.20
C ASN A 226 -10.70 5.07 -26.74
N VAL A 227 -11.31 4.09 -26.06
CA VAL A 227 -10.93 3.69 -24.69
C VAL A 227 -9.99 2.50 -24.80
N GLU A 228 -8.75 2.67 -24.34
CA GLU A 228 -7.73 1.62 -24.28
C GLU A 228 -7.96 0.70 -23.06
N GLY A 229 -8.36 1.27 -21.93
CA GLY A 229 -8.62 0.51 -20.70
C GLY A 229 -9.23 1.34 -19.58
N THR A 230 -9.72 0.64 -18.56
CA THR A 230 -10.28 1.23 -17.34
C THR A 230 -9.82 0.45 -16.12
N LYS A 231 -9.63 1.15 -14.99
CA LYS A 231 -9.11 0.60 -13.74
C LYS A 231 -9.69 1.33 -12.53
N THR A 232 -10.30 0.59 -11.61
CA THR A 232 -10.75 1.10 -10.30
C THR A 232 -9.58 1.70 -9.52
N LEU A 233 -9.84 2.84 -8.90
CA LEU A 233 -9.00 3.52 -7.92
C LEU A 233 -9.74 3.56 -6.56
N PRO A 234 -9.06 3.95 -5.46
CA PRO A 234 -9.73 4.24 -4.19
C PRO A 234 -10.80 5.35 -4.29
N ASP A 235 -11.56 5.52 -3.22
CA ASP A 235 -12.56 6.59 -3.06
C ASP A 235 -13.61 6.67 -4.18
N ASP A 236 -14.05 5.50 -4.65
CA ASP A 236 -15.02 5.33 -5.73
C ASP A 236 -14.61 6.01 -7.07
N GLN A 237 -13.30 6.17 -7.31
CA GLN A 237 -12.76 6.74 -8.55
C GLN A 237 -12.40 5.68 -9.59
N THR A 238 -12.31 6.08 -10.86
CA THR A 238 -11.90 5.23 -11.99
C THR A 238 -10.88 5.93 -12.87
N GLU A 239 -9.75 5.26 -13.10
CA GLU A 239 -8.80 5.60 -14.16
C GLU A 239 -9.35 5.11 -15.51
N VAL A 240 -9.40 5.99 -16.51
CA VAL A 240 -9.78 5.68 -17.90
C VAL A 240 -8.63 6.10 -18.81
N VAL A 241 -8.06 5.15 -19.54
CA VAL A 241 -7.02 5.40 -20.54
C VAL A 241 -7.69 5.56 -21.91
N ILE A 242 -7.43 6.67 -22.59
CA ILE A 242 -7.95 6.95 -23.92
C ILE A 242 -6.84 7.27 -24.91
N TYR A 243 -7.16 7.13 -26.20
CA TYR A 243 -6.42 7.75 -27.30
C TYR A 243 -7.39 8.29 -28.34
N VAL A 244 -6.94 9.27 -29.13
CA VAL A 244 -7.72 9.87 -30.22
C VAL A 244 -7.07 9.51 -31.55
N VAL A 245 -7.86 9.05 -32.51
CA VAL A 245 -7.44 8.85 -33.89
C VAL A 245 -7.91 10.04 -34.71
N GLU A 246 -7.00 10.66 -35.45
CA GLU A 246 -7.27 11.71 -36.43
C GLU A 246 -7.20 11.12 -37.85
N ARG A 247 -8.24 11.36 -38.65
CA ARG A 247 -8.29 11.04 -40.08
C ARG A 247 -8.04 12.29 -40.92
N SER A 248 -6.92 12.28 -41.64
CA SER A 248 -6.54 13.34 -42.57
C SER A 248 -7.42 13.34 -43.85
N PRO A 249 -7.58 14.48 -44.55
CA PRO A 249 -8.36 14.56 -45.79
C PRO A 249 -7.89 13.65 -46.93
N ASN A 250 -6.62 13.23 -46.91
CA ASN A 250 -6.04 12.24 -47.84
C ASN A 250 -6.49 10.79 -47.54
N GLY A 251 -7.33 10.57 -46.53
CA GLY A 251 -7.83 9.26 -46.11
C GLY A 251 -6.98 8.54 -45.06
N THR A 252 -5.76 8.99 -44.78
CA THR A 252 -4.85 8.39 -43.80
C THR A 252 -5.29 8.67 -42.37
N SER A 253 -5.15 7.70 -41.47
CA SER A 253 -5.41 7.86 -40.04
C SER A 253 -4.15 7.70 -39.20
N ARG A 254 -4.01 8.51 -38.14
CA ARG A 254 -2.94 8.43 -37.13
C ARG A 254 -3.50 8.66 -35.73
N ARG A 255 -2.77 8.26 -34.69
CA ARG A 255 -3.10 8.70 -33.32
C ARG A 255 -2.64 10.16 -33.13
N VAL A 256 -3.37 10.92 -32.32
CA VAL A 256 -2.94 12.25 -31.86
C VAL A 256 -1.88 12.04 -30.76
N PRO A 257 -0.71 12.69 -30.82
CA PRO A 257 0.33 12.52 -29.81
C PRO A 257 -0.16 12.91 -28.41
N ALA A 258 0.26 12.14 -27.39
CA ALA A 258 -0.27 12.26 -26.03
C ALA A 258 -0.03 13.65 -25.44
N THR A 259 1.15 14.24 -25.66
CA THR A 259 1.47 15.60 -25.24
C THR A 259 0.57 16.65 -25.89
N THR A 260 0.24 16.50 -27.18
CA THR A 260 -0.68 17.41 -27.89
C THR A 260 -2.12 17.29 -27.36
N LEU A 261 -2.60 16.06 -27.17
CA LEU A 261 -3.95 15.80 -26.65
C LEU A 261 -4.12 16.32 -25.21
N TYR A 262 -3.13 16.08 -24.34
CA TYR A 262 -3.11 16.59 -22.98
C TYR A 262 -3.05 18.12 -22.91
N ALA A 263 -2.21 18.76 -23.74
CA ALA A 263 -2.14 20.23 -23.81
C ALA A 263 -3.47 20.87 -24.26
N HIS A 264 -4.28 20.17 -25.06
CA HIS A 264 -5.64 20.61 -25.39
C HIS A 264 -6.61 20.45 -24.21
N PHE A 265 -6.55 19.33 -23.47
CA PHE A 265 -7.37 19.12 -22.27
C PHE A 265 -7.07 20.11 -21.13
N GLU A 266 -5.84 20.61 -21.03
CA GLU A 266 -5.46 21.65 -20.06
C GLU A 266 -5.95 23.07 -20.43
N GLN A 267 -6.51 23.29 -21.62
CA GLN A 267 -7.13 24.58 -21.97
C GLN A 267 -8.33 24.84 -21.05
N ALA A 268 -8.41 26.03 -20.43
CA ALA A 268 -9.33 26.30 -19.33
C ALA A 268 -10.81 25.98 -19.63
N ASN A 269 -11.28 26.27 -20.85
CA ASN A 269 -12.63 25.93 -21.33
C ASN A 269 -12.84 24.40 -21.47
N ILE A 270 -11.85 23.68 -21.97
CA ILE A 270 -11.89 22.22 -22.16
C ILE A 270 -11.82 21.51 -20.80
N LYS A 271 -10.89 21.94 -19.94
CA LYS A 271 -10.74 21.47 -18.56
C LYS A 271 -12.02 21.60 -17.75
N THR A 272 -12.74 22.73 -17.89
CA THR A 272 -14.05 22.95 -17.27
C THR A 272 -15.10 21.95 -17.77
N GLN A 273 -15.13 21.63 -19.06
CA GLN A 273 -16.05 20.64 -19.61
C GLN A 273 -15.70 19.21 -19.13
N LEU A 274 -14.42 18.86 -19.07
CA LEU A 274 -13.98 17.57 -18.52
C LEU A 274 -14.37 17.41 -17.04
N GLN A 275 -14.23 18.48 -16.24
CA GLN A 275 -14.70 18.50 -14.85
C GLN A 275 -16.22 18.29 -14.72
N GLN A 276 -17.02 18.82 -15.66
CA GLN A 276 -18.46 18.56 -15.71
C GLN A 276 -18.80 17.10 -16.05
N LEU A 277 -17.92 16.38 -16.75
CA LEU A 277 -18.03 14.92 -16.97
C LEU A 277 -17.57 14.09 -15.75
N GLY A 278 -17.03 14.74 -14.72
CA GLY A 278 -16.49 14.09 -13.51
C GLY A 278 -14.98 13.87 -13.52
N VAL A 279 -14.23 14.41 -14.48
CA VAL A 279 -12.77 14.28 -14.53
C VAL A 279 -12.12 15.13 -13.43
N THR A 280 -11.41 14.49 -12.49
CA THR A 280 -10.68 15.14 -11.40
C THR A 280 -9.22 15.39 -11.74
N LEU A 281 -8.62 14.52 -12.55
CA LEU A 281 -7.21 14.58 -12.94
C LEU A 281 -7.04 14.10 -14.39
N SER A 282 -6.10 14.69 -15.12
CA SER A 282 -5.62 14.16 -16.39
C SER A 282 -4.09 14.10 -16.40
N MET A 283 -3.52 13.16 -17.15
CA MET A 283 -2.06 13.01 -17.32
C MET A 283 -1.74 12.23 -18.59
N THR A 284 -0.55 12.41 -19.18
CA THR A 284 -0.05 11.51 -20.23
C THR A 284 0.52 10.22 -19.64
N ARG A 285 0.58 9.15 -20.44
CA ARG A 285 1.32 7.92 -20.08
C ARG A 285 2.68 7.79 -20.76
N THR A 286 3.25 8.90 -21.24
CA THR A 286 4.54 8.94 -21.93
C THR A 286 5.69 8.55 -21.00
N GLU A 287 6.70 7.86 -21.54
CA GLU A 287 7.96 7.55 -20.87
C GLU A 287 8.63 8.83 -20.31
N LEU A 288 9.11 8.77 -19.06
CA LEU A 288 9.81 9.87 -18.40
C LEU A 288 11.21 10.03 -19.00
N SER A 289 11.62 11.26 -19.30
CA SER A 289 12.98 11.51 -19.78
C SER A 289 14.04 11.13 -18.73
N PRO A 290 15.27 10.76 -19.13
CA PRO A 290 16.35 10.42 -18.19
C PRO A 290 16.64 11.52 -17.14
N ALA A 291 16.42 12.79 -17.50
CA ALA A 291 16.56 13.92 -16.58
C ALA A 291 15.44 13.95 -15.51
N GLN A 292 14.19 13.69 -15.91
CA GLN A 292 13.06 13.59 -14.97
C GLN A 292 13.21 12.38 -14.05
N ILE A 293 13.63 11.23 -14.57
CA ILE A 293 13.93 10.03 -13.76
C ILE A 293 15.03 10.35 -12.73
N LYS A 294 16.13 10.99 -13.15
CA LYS A 294 17.21 11.40 -12.24
C LYS A 294 16.73 12.36 -11.15
N GLN A 295 15.86 13.32 -11.49
CA GLN A 295 15.30 14.26 -10.52
C GLN A 295 14.39 13.57 -9.49
N LEU A 296 13.53 12.64 -9.95
CA LEU A 296 12.67 11.80 -9.10
C LEU A 296 13.48 10.88 -8.17
N LEU A 297 14.59 10.32 -8.65
CA LEU A 297 15.47 9.48 -7.83
C LEU A 297 16.31 10.30 -6.82
N GLN A 298 16.61 11.57 -7.11
CA GLN A 298 17.28 12.47 -6.17
C GLN A 298 16.34 12.99 -5.08
N ASN A 299 15.06 13.19 -5.40
CA ASN A 299 14.03 13.68 -4.49
C ASN A 299 12.79 12.78 -4.57
N PRO A 300 12.87 11.53 -4.06
CA PRO A 300 11.72 10.65 -4.05
C PRO A 300 10.63 11.23 -3.15
N PRO A 301 9.34 11.11 -3.50
CA PRO A 301 8.26 11.48 -2.60
C PRO A 301 8.31 10.63 -1.32
N ALA A 302 7.86 11.20 -0.20
CA ALA A 302 7.65 10.44 1.03
C ALA A 302 6.60 9.33 0.78
N GLY A 303 6.86 8.14 1.33
CA GLY A 303 5.99 6.96 1.23
C GLY A 303 5.14 6.72 2.47
#